data_AF-A0A091HQS4-F1
#
_entry.id   AF-A0A091HQS4-F1
#
_cell.length_a   1.000
_cell.length_b   1.000
_cell.length_c   1.000
_cell.angle_alpha   90.00
_cell.angle_beta   90.00
_cell.angle_gamma   90.00
#
_symmetry.space_group_name_H-M   'P 1'
#
loop_
_entity.id
_entity.type
_entity.pdbx_description
1 polymer ?
#
loop_
_entity_poly.entity_id
_entity_poly.type
_entity_poly.pdbx_seq_one_letter_code
_entity_poly.pdbx_strand_id
1 'polypeptide(L)'
;DIAYLRSVLPSTTEEAFFDYSEVTVSAVPEGSVVFARVPFLQVKGALLVLAPLEPHSCVLAPCLVSPVPFSSLVATNASRFRLLAGPDVKLMEMGLRCAQGPDGALSASKYSYIGGFNCTSNVLAGKLYGIPVRGTIAHSFVMSFSSLEEVEPRELSPLAGGEPVDLLALALSWLRRVCELLAPPEKANRGELAAFVSYAIAFPHDFQGLLDTYCVRRSGLPNFCAVALALHQLGYRAIGVRLDSGDLAQQSKEIRKVFRACGARFQVPWFETISIAISNNISEQSLEEFSREGNEIDMIGVGTHLVTCPLQPSLGCVYKVVTAAALPC
;
A
#
# COMPACT_ATOMS: atom_id res chain seq x y z
N ASP A 1 -22.18 -24.95 16.92
CA ASP A 1 -21.44 -25.95 16.12
C ASP A 1 -21.66 -27.40 16.55
N ILE A 2 -21.33 -27.82 17.77
CA ILE A 2 -21.56 -29.22 18.23
C ILE A 2 -23.03 -29.64 18.09
N ALA A 3 -23.97 -28.79 18.49
CA ALA A 3 -25.40 -29.06 18.33
C ALA A 3 -25.81 -29.28 16.86
N TYR A 4 -25.16 -28.56 15.94
CA TYR A 4 -25.37 -28.75 14.49
C TYR A 4 -24.76 -30.07 14.03
N LEU A 5 -23.52 -30.39 14.43
CA LEU A 5 -22.89 -31.68 14.12
C LEU A 5 -23.73 -32.87 14.61
N ARG A 6 -24.28 -32.79 15.83
CA ARG A 6 -25.21 -33.78 16.38
C ARG A 6 -26.49 -33.94 15.56
N SER A 7 -26.93 -32.89 14.86
CA SER A 7 -28.13 -32.95 14.02
C SER A 7 -27.90 -33.60 12.65
N VAL A 8 -26.65 -33.60 12.16
CA VAL A 8 -26.28 -34.12 10.83
C VAL A 8 -25.66 -35.51 10.92
N LEU A 9 -24.95 -35.81 12.01
CA LEU A 9 -24.33 -37.11 12.25
C LEU A 9 -25.37 -38.17 12.65
N PRO A 10 -25.10 -39.46 12.39
CA PRO A 10 -25.98 -40.55 12.81
C PRO A 10 -26.26 -40.50 14.31
N SER A 11 -27.49 -40.83 14.72
CA SER A 11 -27.89 -40.89 16.14
C SER A 11 -27.14 -41.94 16.95
N THR A 12 -26.42 -42.85 16.28
CA THR A 12 -25.53 -43.85 16.88
C THR A 12 -24.12 -43.32 17.18
N THR A 13 -23.82 -42.05 16.91
CA THR A 13 -22.52 -41.45 17.19
C THR A 13 -22.27 -41.36 18.69
N GLU A 14 -21.16 -41.93 19.17
CA GLU A 14 -20.79 -41.92 20.58
C GLU A 14 -20.48 -40.50 21.08
N GLU A 15 -20.82 -40.20 22.33
CA GLU A 15 -20.58 -38.87 22.91
C GLU A 15 -19.09 -38.49 22.99
N ALA A 16 -18.21 -39.48 23.18
CA ALA A 16 -16.76 -39.29 23.19
C ALA A 16 -16.21 -38.74 21.86
N PHE A 17 -16.98 -38.84 20.75
CA PHE A 17 -16.62 -38.25 19.47
C PHE A 17 -16.60 -36.72 19.51
N PHE A 18 -17.39 -36.11 20.40
CA PHE A 18 -17.49 -34.65 20.54
C PHE A 18 -16.50 -34.09 21.58
N ASP A 19 -15.68 -34.94 22.19
CA ASP A 19 -14.72 -34.55 23.21
C ASP A 19 -13.37 -34.18 22.56
N TYR A 20 -12.82 -33.03 22.93
CA TYR A 20 -11.59 -32.50 22.35
C TYR A 20 -10.39 -32.79 23.26
N SER A 21 -9.32 -33.29 22.68
CA SER A 21 -8.05 -33.53 23.38
C SER A 21 -7.01 -32.46 23.09
N GLU A 22 -6.01 -32.35 23.96
CA GLU A 22 -4.90 -31.41 23.82
C GLU A 22 -4.07 -31.66 22.55
N VAL A 23 -3.61 -30.57 21.94
CA VAL A 23 -2.79 -30.58 20.73
C VAL A 23 -1.50 -29.81 20.99
N THR A 24 -0.37 -30.38 20.58
CA THR A 24 0.94 -29.73 20.58
C THR A 24 1.30 -29.28 19.17
N VAL A 25 1.70 -28.03 19.01
CA VAL A 25 2.11 -27.44 17.73
C VAL A 25 3.58 -27.00 17.80
N SER A 26 4.39 -27.45 16.84
CA SER A 26 5.75 -26.96 16.60
C SER A 26 5.80 -26.31 15.23
N ALA A 27 6.25 -25.06 15.14
CA ALA A 27 6.30 -24.31 13.89
C ALA A 27 7.63 -23.59 13.74
N VAL A 28 8.04 -23.34 12.48
CA VAL A 28 9.13 -22.40 12.21
C VAL A 28 8.70 -20.98 12.60
N PRO A 29 9.62 -20.13 13.10
CA PRO A 29 9.31 -18.73 13.37
C PRO A 29 8.88 -17.97 12.10
N GLU A 30 7.94 -17.04 12.23
CA GLU A 30 7.56 -16.15 11.12
C GLU A 30 8.78 -15.38 10.58
N GLY A 31 8.84 -15.20 9.25
CA GLY A 31 9.99 -14.58 8.56
C GLY A 31 11.14 -15.53 8.23
N SER A 32 11.10 -16.78 8.70
CA SER A 32 12.08 -17.79 8.31
C SER A 32 11.92 -18.20 6.85
N VAL A 33 13.05 -18.40 6.15
CA VAL A 33 13.05 -18.99 4.81
C VAL A 33 12.78 -20.49 4.91
N VAL A 34 11.76 -20.97 4.19
CA VAL A 34 11.40 -22.38 4.12
C VAL A 34 11.54 -22.89 2.69
N PHE A 35 11.89 -24.17 2.56
CA PHE A 35 12.09 -24.82 1.26
C PHE A 35 11.03 -25.90 1.01
N ALA A 36 10.81 -26.20 -0.27
CA ALA A 36 9.92 -27.29 -0.66
C ALA A 36 10.37 -28.61 -0.01
N ARG A 37 9.38 -29.41 0.41
CA ARG A 37 9.59 -30.72 1.06
C ARG A 37 10.25 -30.66 2.45
N VAL A 38 10.33 -29.49 3.08
CA VAL A 38 10.74 -29.33 4.47
C VAL A 38 9.51 -29.04 5.33
N PRO A 39 9.31 -29.75 6.47
CA PRO A 39 8.19 -29.46 7.36
C PRO A 39 8.39 -28.11 8.05
N PHE A 40 7.42 -27.21 7.91
CA PHE A 40 7.42 -25.91 8.59
C PHE A 40 6.43 -25.84 9.75
N LEU A 41 5.49 -26.80 9.82
CA LEU A 41 4.50 -26.95 10.87
C LEU A 41 4.36 -28.44 11.19
N GLN A 42 4.41 -28.79 12.46
CA GLN A 42 4.18 -30.13 12.98
C GLN A 42 3.12 -30.05 14.06
N VAL A 43 2.13 -30.94 13.98
CA VAL A 43 1.03 -31.00 14.93
C VAL A 43 0.98 -32.41 15.51
N LYS A 44 0.96 -32.52 16.84
CA LYS A 44 0.90 -33.78 17.59
C LYS A 44 -0.32 -33.77 18.50
N GLY A 45 -1.06 -34.86 18.57
CA GLY A 45 -2.34 -34.93 19.27
C GLY A 45 -3.10 -36.20 18.89
N ALA A 46 -4.30 -36.37 19.43
CA ALA A 46 -5.13 -37.51 19.09
C ALA A 46 -5.48 -37.50 17.60
N LEU A 47 -5.42 -38.68 16.96
CA LEU A 47 -5.74 -38.82 15.54
C LEU A 47 -7.13 -38.27 15.21
N LEU A 48 -8.12 -38.46 16.08
CA LEU A 48 -9.47 -37.93 15.90
C LEU A 48 -9.52 -36.39 15.82
N VAL A 49 -8.62 -35.72 16.53
CA VAL A 49 -8.51 -34.24 16.54
C VAL A 49 -7.69 -33.73 15.36
N LEU A 50 -6.70 -34.50 14.92
CA LEU A 50 -5.76 -34.11 13.86
C LEU A 50 -6.12 -34.59 12.45
N ALA A 51 -6.90 -35.66 12.35
CA ALA A 51 -7.06 -36.43 11.12
C ALA A 51 -8.48 -36.55 10.55
N PRO A 52 -9.52 -35.76 10.90
CA PRO A 52 -10.71 -35.79 10.09
C PRO A 52 -10.47 -34.97 8.82
N LEU A 53 -9.85 -35.66 7.86
CA LEU A 53 -9.95 -35.54 6.41
C LEU A 53 -9.12 -34.43 5.75
N GLU A 54 -8.42 -34.83 4.68
CA GLU A 54 -8.05 -34.00 3.54
C GLU A 54 -9.06 -32.86 3.30
N PRO A 55 -8.62 -31.65 2.87
CA PRO A 55 -9.22 -30.28 2.95
C PRO A 55 -10.75 -30.02 2.97
N HIS A 56 -11.58 -30.96 3.37
CA HIS A 56 -13.01 -31.06 3.07
C HIS A 56 -13.85 -31.53 4.27
N SER A 57 -13.25 -31.81 5.44
CA SER A 57 -14.03 -31.91 6.68
C SER A 57 -13.36 -31.18 7.84
N CYS A 58 -14.19 -30.39 8.52
CA CYS A 58 -13.80 -29.45 9.55
C CYS A 58 -13.48 -30.18 10.86
N VAL A 59 -12.48 -29.69 11.62
CA VAL A 59 -12.72 -28.93 12.88
C VAL A 59 -11.45 -28.12 13.29
N LEU A 60 -10.23 -28.65 13.10
CA LEU A 60 -8.99 -27.98 13.62
C LEU A 60 -7.83 -27.87 12.62
N ALA A 61 -7.54 -28.91 11.82
CA ALA A 61 -6.39 -28.91 10.91
C ALA A 61 -6.50 -27.87 9.77
N PRO A 62 -7.64 -27.68 9.09
CA PRO A 62 -7.75 -26.64 8.06
C PRO A 62 -7.66 -25.23 8.65
N CYS A 63 -8.11 -24.98 9.88
CA CYS A 63 -8.02 -23.65 10.49
C CYS A 63 -6.56 -23.26 10.81
N LEU A 64 -5.70 -24.23 11.13
CA LEU A 64 -4.27 -24.00 11.36
C LEU A 64 -3.47 -23.96 10.05
N VAL A 65 -3.88 -24.73 9.05
CA VAL A 65 -3.11 -24.90 7.80
C VAL A 65 -3.58 -23.94 6.70
N SER A 66 -4.88 -23.61 6.60
CA SER A 66 -5.44 -22.77 5.51
C SER A 66 -4.88 -21.35 5.45
N PRO A 67 -4.59 -20.66 6.57
CA PRO A 67 -4.01 -19.31 6.52
C PRO A 67 -2.55 -19.29 6.06
N VAL A 68 -1.79 -20.38 6.28
CA VAL A 68 -0.34 -20.42 6.08
C VAL A 68 0.07 -20.32 4.59
N PRO A 69 -0.58 -21.00 3.63
CA PRO A 69 -0.34 -20.85 2.21
C PRO A 69 -0.45 -19.39 1.74
N PHE A 70 -1.55 -18.71 2.09
CA PHE A 70 -1.78 -17.32 1.67
C PHE A 70 -0.75 -16.38 2.28
N SER A 71 -0.52 -16.49 3.58
CA SER A 71 0.43 -15.67 4.33
C SER A 71 1.85 -15.79 3.79
N SER A 72 2.29 -17.03 3.56
CA SER A 72 3.63 -17.33 3.05
C SER A 72 3.79 -16.88 1.60
N LEU A 73 2.74 -17.05 0.79
CA LEU A 73 2.72 -16.60 -0.60
C LEU A 73 2.86 -15.08 -0.71
N VAL A 74 2.07 -14.32 0.05
CA VAL A 74 2.15 -12.85 0.04
C VAL A 74 3.51 -12.36 0.58
N ALA A 75 4.03 -12.95 1.66
CA ALA A 75 5.36 -12.60 2.18
C ALA A 75 6.48 -12.89 1.17
N THR A 76 6.39 -14.02 0.47
CA THR A 76 7.36 -14.40 -0.58
C THR A 76 7.28 -13.44 -1.76
N ASN A 77 6.08 -13.12 -2.22
CA ASN A 77 5.87 -12.16 -3.31
C ASN A 77 6.39 -10.78 -2.94
N ALA A 78 6.06 -10.29 -1.73
CA ALA A 78 6.59 -9.04 -1.20
C ALA A 78 8.13 -9.01 -1.16
N SER A 79 8.75 -10.13 -0.79
CA SER A 79 10.22 -10.29 -0.79
C SER A 79 10.80 -10.18 -2.21
N ARG A 80 10.13 -10.73 -3.22
CA ARG A 80 10.54 -10.59 -4.63
C ARG A 80 10.50 -9.13 -5.10
N PHE A 81 9.41 -8.43 -4.80
CA PHE A 81 9.32 -6.98 -5.07
C PHE A 81 10.43 -6.19 -4.37
N ARG A 82 10.74 -6.50 -3.10
CA ARG A 82 11.87 -5.89 -2.39
C ARG A 82 13.21 -6.16 -3.07
N LEU A 83 13.46 -7.40 -3.49
CA LEU A 83 14.71 -7.75 -4.18
C LEU A 83 14.88 -6.97 -5.50
N LEU A 84 13.80 -6.80 -6.27
CA LEU A 84 13.82 -6.06 -7.52
C LEU A 84 13.92 -4.54 -7.32
N ALA A 85 13.24 -3.99 -6.32
CA ALA A 85 13.25 -2.55 -6.04
C ALA A 85 14.53 -2.05 -5.35
N GLY A 86 15.30 -2.96 -4.74
CA GLY A 86 16.47 -2.61 -3.95
C GLY A 86 16.14 -2.06 -2.55
N PRO A 87 17.14 -1.68 -1.76
CA PRO A 87 16.94 -1.24 -0.37
C PRO A 87 16.45 0.21 -0.23
N ASP A 88 16.74 1.07 -1.22
CA ASP A 88 16.57 2.52 -1.10
C ASP A 88 15.14 2.96 -1.41
N VAL A 89 14.50 2.33 -2.39
CA VAL A 89 13.13 2.65 -2.80
C VAL A 89 12.14 2.20 -1.73
N LYS A 90 11.22 3.09 -1.37
CA LYS A 90 10.16 2.76 -0.42
C LYS A 90 9.05 1.97 -1.10
N LEU A 91 8.65 0.86 -0.50
CA LEU A 91 7.56 0.03 -0.99
C LEU A 91 6.34 0.18 -0.09
N MET A 92 5.19 0.42 -0.70
CA MET A 92 3.92 0.63 -0.01
C MET A 92 2.88 -0.37 -0.50
N GLU A 93 2.23 -1.06 0.45
CA GLU A 93 1.14 -1.99 0.16
C GLU A 93 -0.17 -1.20 -0.01
N MET A 94 -0.79 -1.31 -1.18
CA MET A 94 -2.01 -0.58 -1.58
C MET A 94 -3.08 -1.52 -2.17
N GLY A 95 -3.05 -2.80 -1.82
CA GLY A 95 -3.87 -3.87 -2.37
C GLY A 95 -5.17 -4.13 -1.63
N LEU A 96 -5.49 -3.38 -0.57
CA LEU A 96 -6.72 -3.55 0.22
C LEU A 96 -7.99 -3.73 -0.63
N ARG A 97 -8.14 -2.95 -1.71
CA ARG A 97 -9.31 -3.01 -2.61
C ARG A 97 -9.41 -4.26 -3.49
N CYS A 98 -8.32 -5.01 -3.62
CA CYS A 98 -8.23 -6.21 -4.48
C CYS A 98 -7.96 -7.48 -3.67
N ALA A 99 -7.79 -7.36 -2.35
CA ALA A 99 -7.55 -8.50 -1.49
C ALA A 99 -8.79 -9.40 -1.40
N GLN A 100 -8.57 -10.70 -1.29
CA GLN A 100 -9.62 -11.71 -1.39
C GLN A 100 -10.17 -12.08 -0.01
N GLY A 101 -11.46 -11.85 0.20
CA GLY A 101 -12.17 -12.21 1.43
C GLY A 101 -12.04 -11.19 2.57
N PRO A 102 -12.78 -11.39 3.67
CA PRO A 102 -12.88 -10.42 4.77
C PRO A 102 -11.53 -10.20 5.50
N ASP A 103 -10.74 -11.25 5.70
CA ASP A 103 -9.44 -11.18 6.37
C ASP A 103 -8.25 -11.07 5.42
N GLY A 104 -8.50 -11.18 4.11
CA GLY A 104 -7.46 -11.18 3.08
C GLY A 104 -6.67 -9.88 3.06
N ALA A 105 -7.36 -8.74 3.19
CA ALA A 105 -6.71 -7.42 3.22
C ALA A 105 -5.80 -7.26 4.45
N LEU A 106 -6.27 -7.67 5.63
CA LEU A 106 -5.52 -7.54 6.87
C LEU A 106 -4.28 -8.45 6.88
N SER A 107 -4.46 -9.70 6.45
CA SER A 107 -3.37 -10.66 6.35
C SER A 107 -2.35 -10.22 5.30
N ALA A 108 -2.81 -9.76 4.13
CA ALA A 108 -1.93 -9.28 3.08
C ALA A 108 -1.04 -8.14 3.57
N SER A 109 -1.61 -7.12 4.22
CA SER A 109 -0.83 -6.01 4.77
C SER A 109 0.22 -6.46 5.79
N LYS A 110 -0.12 -7.38 6.70
CA LYS A 110 0.83 -7.94 7.68
C LYS A 110 2.00 -8.64 6.99
N TYR A 111 1.70 -9.56 6.08
CA TYR A 111 2.72 -10.40 5.47
C TYR A 111 3.50 -9.67 4.37
N SER A 112 2.94 -8.67 3.71
CA SER A 112 3.71 -7.77 2.85
C SER A 112 4.75 -6.98 3.64
N TYR A 113 4.39 -6.50 4.84
CA TYR A 113 5.34 -5.80 5.72
C TYR A 113 6.47 -6.73 6.17
N ILE A 114 6.15 -7.96 6.61
CA ILE A 114 7.14 -8.99 6.96
C ILE A 114 8.05 -9.30 5.75
N GLY A 115 7.50 -9.38 4.55
CA GLY A 115 8.25 -9.61 3.31
C GLY A 115 9.10 -8.42 2.83
N GLY A 116 9.09 -7.29 3.55
CA GLY A 116 10.01 -6.18 3.30
C GLY A 116 9.38 -4.90 2.73
N PHE A 117 8.05 -4.78 2.70
CA PHE A 117 7.39 -3.50 2.45
C PHE A 117 7.53 -2.56 3.64
N ASN A 118 7.49 -1.25 3.41
CA ASN A 118 7.76 -0.24 4.43
C ASN A 118 6.50 0.28 5.13
N CYS A 119 5.37 0.30 4.43
CA CYS A 119 4.10 0.85 4.93
C CYS A 119 2.90 0.25 4.19
N THR A 120 1.70 0.50 4.70
CA THR A 120 0.42 0.05 4.11
C THR A 120 -0.60 1.18 4.08
N SER A 121 -1.56 1.12 3.14
CA SER A 121 -2.78 1.93 3.19
C SER A 121 -3.84 1.41 4.18
N ASN A 122 -3.65 0.21 4.72
CA ASN A 122 -4.63 -0.46 5.58
C ASN A 122 -4.54 0.04 7.03
N VAL A 123 -5.47 0.92 7.41
CA VAL A 123 -5.54 1.49 8.77
C VAL A 123 -5.76 0.42 9.84
N LEU A 124 -6.50 -0.65 9.53
CA LEU A 124 -6.74 -1.74 10.49
C LEU A 124 -5.44 -2.51 10.79
N ALA A 125 -4.61 -2.73 9.77
CA ALA A 125 -3.30 -3.34 9.94
C ALA A 125 -2.37 -2.46 10.78
N GLY A 126 -2.41 -1.13 10.58
CA GLY A 126 -1.70 -0.19 11.44
C GLY A 126 -2.17 -0.24 12.90
N LYS A 127 -3.48 -0.30 13.13
CA LYS A 127 -4.07 -0.38 14.48
C LYS A 127 -3.68 -1.67 15.21
N LEU A 128 -3.73 -2.83 14.54
CA LEU A 128 -3.55 -4.13 15.17
C LEU A 128 -2.08 -4.54 15.28
N TYR A 129 -1.26 -4.21 14.28
CA TYR A 129 0.12 -4.70 14.17
C TYR A 129 1.17 -3.59 14.26
N GLY A 130 0.78 -2.32 14.41
CA GLY A 130 1.71 -1.20 14.49
C GLY A 130 2.44 -0.92 13.16
N ILE A 131 1.94 -1.43 12.04
CA ILE A 131 2.55 -1.22 10.72
C ILE A 131 2.39 0.25 10.33
N PRO A 132 3.46 0.93 9.86
CA PRO A 132 3.35 2.33 9.42
C PRO A 132 2.26 2.50 8.36
N VAL A 133 1.31 3.39 8.63
CA VAL A 133 0.23 3.71 7.69
C VAL A 133 0.63 4.94 6.89
N ARG A 134 0.50 4.85 5.58
CA ARG A 134 0.63 5.99 4.67
C ARG A 134 -0.61 6.02 3.78
N GLY A 135 -0.98 7.21 3.33
CA GLY A 135 -2.09 7.42 2.42
C GLY A 135 -1.78 8.65 1.57
N THR A 136 -2.41 8.71 0.40
CA THR A 136 -2.30 9.86 -0.49
C THR A 136 -3.71 10.35 -0.84
N ILE A 137 -3.77 11.46 -1.56
CA ILE A 137 -5.01 11.96 -2.17
C ILE A 137 -5.54 10.99 -3.24
N ALA A 138 -6.87 10.94 -3.41
CA ALA A 138 -7.56 10.08 -4.39
C ALA A 138 -8.07 10.90 -5.58
N HIS A 139 -8.20 10.26 -6.75
CA HIS A 139 -8.76 10.92 -7.94
C HIS A 139 -10.17 11.45 -7.70
N SER A 140 -11.02 10.71 -6.97
CA SER A 140 -12.38 11.15 -6.65
C SER A 140 -12.42 12.46 -5.87
N PHE A 141 -11.44 12.69 -5.00
CA PHE A 141 -11.33 13.95 -4.26
C PHE A 141 -10.89 15.08 -5.18
N VAL A 142 -9.94 14.86 -6.10
CA VAL A 142 -9.55 15.91 -7.05
C VAL A 142 -10.69 16.25 -8.00
N MET A 143 -11.41 15.23 -8.48
CA MET A 143 -12.52 15.37 -9.41
C MET A 143 -13.80 15.95 -8.79
N SER A 144 -13.92 15.97 -7.46
CA SER A 144 -15.11 16.54 -6.81
C SER A 144 -15.13 18.07 -6.86
N PHE A 145 -14.01 18.72 -7.19
CA PHE A 145 -13.92 20.18 -7.30
C PHE A 145 -14.09 20.63 -8.74
N SER A 146 -15.04 21.53 -9.00
CA SER A 146 -15.27 22.11 -10.32
C SER A 146 -14.72 23.53 -10.45
N SER A 147 -14.69 24.29 -9.34
CA SER A 147 -14.26 25.69 -9.33
C SER A 147 -13.43 26.06 -8.10
N LEU A 148 -12.85 27.27 -8.14
CA LEU A 148 -12.11 27.84 -7.00
C LEU A 148 -13.04 28.35 -5.90
N GLU A 149 -14.34 28.52 -6.19
CA GLU A 149 -15.29 29.00 -5.20
C GLU A 149 -15.52 27.98 -4.08
N GLU A 150 -15.40 26.69 -4.41
CA GLU A 150 -15.61 25.54 -3.53
C GLU A 150 -14.51 25.36 -2.46
N VAL A 151 -13.43 26.16 -2.49
CA VAL A 151 -12.39 26.11 -1.47
C VAL A 151 -12.92 26.76 -0.19
N GLU A 152 -13.26 25.93 0.79
CA GLU A 152 -13.65 26.33 2.14
C GLU A 152 -13.10 25.33 3.18
N PRO A 153 -12.39 25.79 4.22
CA PRO A 153 -11.92 27.17 4.47
C PRO A 153 -10.82 27.60 3.47
N ARG A 154 -10.51 28.90 3.40
CA ARG A 154 -9.46 29.46 2.52
C ARG A 154 -8.20 29.88 3.24
N GLU A 155 -8.28 30.02 4.56
CA GLU A 155 -7.23 30.58 5.38
C GLU A 155 -6.33 29.49 5.94
N LEU A 156 -5.02 29.76 5.97
CA LEU A 156 -4.03 28.91 6.62
C LEU A 156 -3.11 29.79 7.49
N SER A 157 -2.93 29.39 8.75
CA SER A 157 -2.03 30.08 9.67
C SER A 157 -0.56 29.74 9.38
N PRO A 158 0.36 30.71 9.35
CA PRO A 158 1.79 30.47 9.24
C PRO A 158 2.32 29.59 10.40
N LEU A 159 3.31 28.75 10.11
CA LEU A 159 3.89 27.84 11.10
C LEU A 159 4.58 28.58 12.27
N ALA A 160 5.18 29.74 12.00
CA ALA A 160 5.86 30.57 13.00
C ALA A 160 4.89 31.37 13.90
N GLY A 161 3.57 31.22 13.70
CA GLY A 161 2.55 32.09 14.27
C GLY A 161 2.36 33.36 13.44
N GLY A 162 1.15 33.91 13.45
CA GLY A 162 0.77 35.10 12.69
C GLY A 162 -0.70 35.05 12.24
N GLU A 163 -1.14 36.12 11.58
CA GLU A 163 -2.49 36.19 11.04
C GLU A 163 -2.69 35.14 9.92
N PRO A 164 -3.88 34.51 9.86
CA PRO A 164 -4.22 33.60 8.77
C PRO A 164 -4.12 34.29 7.41
N VAL A 165 -3.61 33.55 6.42
CA VAL A 165 -3.44 34.04 5.05
C VAL A 165 -4.37 33.26 4.13
N ASP A 166 -5.00 33.94 3.17
CA ASP A 166 -5.75 33.30 2.09
C ASP A 166 -4.77 32.48 1.21
N LEU A 167 -4.76 31.16 1.43
CA LEU A 167 -3.87 30.25 0.73
C LEU A 167 -4.23 30.14 -0.75
N LEU A 168 -5.51 30.28 -1.10
CA LEU A 168 -5.96 30.23 -2.49
C LEU A 168 -5.42 31.43 -3.27
N ALA A 169 -5.55 32.64 -2.73
CA ALA A 169 -5.00 33.84 -3.34
C ALA A 169 -3.47 33.75 -3.48
N LEU A 170 -2.79 33.23 -2.46
CA LEU A 170 -1.35 33.02 -2.48
C LEU A 170 -0.94 31.98 -3.54
N ALA A 171 -1.61 30.84 -3.61
CA ALA A 171 -1.37 29.79 -4.60
C ALA A 171 -1.59 30.30 -6.03
N LEU A 172 -2.62 31.12 -6.28
CA LEU A 172 -2.84 31.74 -7.59
C LEU A 172 -1.71 32.69 -8.00
N SER A 173 -1.13 33.42 -7.03
CA SER A 173 0.03 34.28 -7.29
C SER A 173 1.27 33.47 -7.68
N TRP A 174 1.51 32.36 -6.99
CA TRP A 174 2.61 31.43 -7.28
C TRP A 174 2.40 30.68 -8.59
N LEU A 175 1.16 30.31 -8.92
CA LEU A 175 0.83 29.64 -10.16
C LEU A 175 1.22 30.48 -11.38
N ARG A 176 1.03 31.81 -11.35
CA ARG A 176 1.49 32.70 -12.42
C ARG A 176 3.01 32.60 -12.62
N ARG A 177 3.78 32.68 -11.54
CA ARG A 177 5.25 32.60 -11.55
C ARG A 177 5.76 31.23 -11.99
N VAL A 178 5.09 30.16 -11.59
CA VAL A 178 5.41 28.79 -12.02
C VAL A 178 5.11 28.61 -13.51
N CYS A 179 3.97 29.11 -13.99
CA CYS A 179 3.63 29.07 -15.42
C CYS A 179 4.60 29.88 -16.29
N GLU A 180 5.14 31.01 -15.79
CA GLU A 180 6.20 31.74 -16.48
C GLU A 180 7.49 30.93 -16.63
N LEU A 181 7.82 30.10 -15.63
CA LEU A 181 8.99 29.22 -15.68
C LEU A 181 8.78 28.01 -16.58
N LEU A 182 7.60 27.38 -16.50
CA LEU A 182 7.30 26.11 -17.18
C LEU A 182 6.75 26.30 -18.60
N ALA A 183 6.24 27.49 -18.93
CA ALA A 183 5.58 27.82 -20.18
C ALA A 183 4.58 26.75 -20.66
N PRO A 184 3.60 26.33 -19.83
CA PRO A 184 2.66 25.29 -20.23
C PRO A 184 1.77 25.78 -21.39
N PRO A 185 1.41 24.89 -22.34
CA PRO A 185 0.71 25.28 -23.56
C PRO A 185 -0.76 25.70 -23.34
N GLU A 186 -1.36 25.34 -22.20
CA GLU A 186 -2.72 25.72 -21.80
C GLU A 186 -2.76 26.09 -20.32
N LYS A 187 -3.88 26.70 -19.90
CA LYS A 187 -4.11 27.02 -18.49
C LYS A 187 -4.35 25.73 -17.68
N ALA A 188 -3.73 25.66 -16.51
CA ALA A 188 -3.95 24.59 -15.55
C ALA A 188 -5.43 24.52 -15.10
N ASN A 189 -5.90 23.32 -14.78
CA ASN A 189 -7.26 23.09 -14.31
C ASN A 189 -7.46 23.77 -12.93
N ARG A 190 -8.52 24.56 -12.81
CA ARG A 190 -8.84 25.31 -11.60
C ARG A 190 -9.46 24.45 -10.50
N GLY A 191 -10.27 23.45 -10.85
CA GLY A 191 -10.80 22.49 -9.87
C GLY A 191 -9.68 21.66 -9.23
N GLU A 192 -8.69 21.25 -10.03
CA GLU A 192 -7.50 20.56 -9.49
C GLU A 192 -6.69 21.44 -8.53
N LEU A 193 -6.54 22.73 -8.86
CA LEU A 193 -5.92 23.70 -7.93
C LEU A 193 -6.74 23.83 -6.64
N ALA A 194 -8.07 23.95 -6.75
CA ALA A 194 -8.98 24.04 -5.60
C ALA A 194 -8.84 22.82 -4.69
N ALA A 195 -8.77 21.62 -5.26
CA ALA A 195 -8.57 20.39 -4.51
C ALA A 195 -7.21 20.39 -3.77
N PHE A 196 -6.12 20.80 -4.44
CA PHE A 196 -4.81 20.85 -3.80
C PHE A 196 -4.74 21.90 -2.69
N VAL A 197 -5.32 23.08 -2.87
CA VAL A 197 -5.41 24.10 -1.83
C VAL A 197 -6.22 23.58 -0.65
N SER A 198 -7.39 22.98 -0.89
CA SER A 198 -8.23 22.41 0.17
C SER A 198 -7.50 21.30 0.94
N TYR A 199 -6.77 20.44 0.24
CA TYR A 199 -5.94 19.39 0.86
C TYR A 199 -4.78 19.99 1.67
N ALA A 200 -4.13 21.04 1.16
CA ALA A 200 -3.05 21.73 1.86
C ALA A 200 -3.52 22.44 3.13
N ILE A 201 -4.75 22.96 3.15
CA ILE A 201 -5.32 23.59 4.36
C ILE A 201 -5.62 22.54 5.42
N ALA A 202 -6.16 21.37 5.02
CA ALA A 202 -6.44 20.27 5.94
C ALA A 202 -5.15 19.58 6.44
N PHE A 203 -4.13 19.46 5.59
CA PHE A 203 -2.90 18.72 5.87
C PHE A 203 -1.64 19.53 5.49
N PRO A 204 -1.38 20.68 6.14
CA PRO A 204 -0.28 21.57 5.74
C PRO A 204 1.10 20.96 5.97
N HIS A 205 1.24 20.07 6.97
CA HIS A 205 2.46 19.32 7.23
C HIS A 205 2.66 18.10 6.32
N ASP A 206 1.57 17.58 5.75
CA ASP A 206 1.55 16.32 5.00
C ASP A 206 1.06 16.49 3.56
N PHE A 207 1.19 17.70 3.01
CA PHE A 207 0.69 18.03 1.69
C PHE A 207 1.35 17.17 0.60
N GLN A 208 0.50 16.54 -0.21
CA GLN A 208 0.90 15.70 -1.34
C GLN A 208 -0.01 15.98 -2.54
N GLY A 209 0.53 15.92 -3.76
CA GLY A 209 -0.22 16.16 -5.00
C GLY A 209 -0.38 14.92 -5.87
N LEU A 210 -1.58 14.67 -6.40
CA LEU A 210 -1.84 13.64 -7.41
C LEU A 210 -1.88 14.27 -8.80
N LEU A 211 -0.84 14.05 -9.59
CA LEU A 211 -0.55 14.92 -10.74
C LEU A 211 -1.29 14.54 -12.02
N ASP A 212 -1.83 13.33 -12.10
CA ASP A 212 -2.29 12.72 -13.35
C ASP A 212 -3.82 12.60 -13.44
N THR A 213 -4.57 13.38 -12.65
CA THR A 213 -6.05 13.41 -12.78
C THR A 213 -6.50 13.96 -14.13
N TYR A 214 -5.84 15.02 -14.62
CA TYR A 214 -6.12 15.60 -15.93
C TYR A 214 -4.91 15.52 -16.86
N CYS A 215 -3.83 16.22 -16.50
CA CYS A 215 -2.59 16.21 -17.26
C CYS A 215 -1.43 16.65 -16.37
N VAL A 216 -0.42 15.78 -16.23
CA VAL A 216 0.76 16.01 -15.39
C VAL A 216 1.45 17.32 -15.75
N ARG A 217 1.84 17.50 -17.02
CA ARG A 217 2.65 18.67 -17.43
C ARG A 217 1.87 19.98 -17.45
N ARG A 218 0.60 19.94 -17.83
CA ARG A 218 -0.20 21.15 -18.12
C ARG A 218 -0.99 21.63 -16.91
N SER A 219 -1.26 20.73 -15.96
CA SER A 219 -2.18 20.99 -14.86
C SER A 219 -1.60 20.57 -13.53
N GLY A 220 -1.40 19.26 -13.31
CA GLY A 220 -1.06 18.71 -12.00
C GLY A 220 0.24 19.25 -11.45
N LEU A 221 1.31 19.24 -12.25
CA LEU A 221 2.63 19.71 -11.84
C LEU A 221 2.69 21.23 -11.60
N PRO A 222 2.18 22.10 -12.50
CA PRO A 222 2.06 23.53 -12.20
C PRO A 222 1.24 23.84 -10.95
N ASN A 223 0.09 23.19 -10.77
CA ASN A 223 -0.78 23.39 -9.61
C ASN A 223 -0.09 22.93 -8.31
N PHE A 224 0.53 21.76 -8.30
CA PHE A 224 1.28 21.27 -7.15
C PHE A 224 2.41 22.22 -6.78
N CYS A 225 3.22 22.64 -7.75
CA CYS A 225 4.33 23.55 -7.49
C CYS A 225 3.85 24.89 -6.92
N ALA A 226 2.74 25.42 -7.42
CA ALA A 226 2.14 26.65 -6.92
C ALA A 226 1.73 26.54 -5.44
N VAL A 227 1.04 25.46 -5.07
CA VAL A 227 0.60 25.22 -3.69
C VAL A 227 1.79 24.91 -2.78
N ALA A 228 2.77 24.12 -3.23
CA ALA A 228 3.97 23.80 -2.46
C ALA A 228 4.82 25.05 -2.16
N LEU A 229 4.93 26.00 -3.10
CA LEU A 229 5.62 27.27 -2.89
C LEU A 229 4.82 28.22 -1.98
N ALA A 230 3.49 28.23 -2.10
CA ALA A 230 2.63 28.98 -1.17
C ALA A 230 2.78 28.46 0.27
N LEU A 231 2.78 27.14 0.45
CA LEU A 231 3.06 26.49 1.74
C LEU A 231 4.47 26.81 2.25
N HIS A 232 5.47 26.82 1.37
CA HIS A 232 6.84 27.18 1.74
C HIS A 232 6.92 28.57 2.36
N GLN A 233 6.21 29.55 1.78
CA GLN A 233 6.17 30.92 2.28
C GLN A 233 5.54 31.01 3.68
N LEU A 234 4.64 30.08 4.01
CA LEU A 234 4.02 29.97 5.34
C LEU A 234 4.83 29.09 6.32
N GLY A 235 5.99 28.58 5.90
CA GLY A 235 6.89 27.77 6.72
C GLY A 235 6.65 26.25 6.64
N TYR A 236 5.68 25.80 5.85
CA TYR A 236 5.40 24.37 5.65
C TYR A 236 6.23 23.78 4.51
N ARG A 237 6.23 22.45 4.40
CA ARG A 237 6.93 21.71 3.34
C ARG A 237 6.01 20.64 2.76
N ALA A 238 5.94 20.58 1.44
CA ALA A 238 5.26 19.50 0.74
C ALA A 238 6.06 18.20 0.90
N ILE A 239 5.37 17.06 1.05
CA ILE A 239 6.01 15.75 1.24
C ILE A 239 6.33 15.09 -0.09
N GLY A 240 5.41 15.15 -1.06
CA GLY A 240 5.57 14.35 -2.26
C GLY A 240 4.47 14.53 -3.30
N VAL A 241 4.65 13.82 -4.41
CA VAL A 241 3.67 13.72 -5.49
C VAL A 241 3.40 12.26 -5.82
N ARG A 242 2.22 11.96 -6.37
CA ARG A 242 1.85 10.64 -6.87
C ARG A 242 1.50 10.68 -8.35
N LEU A 243 1.94 9.66 -9.09
CA LEU A 243 1.49 9.31 -10.44
C LEU A 243 0.82 7.94 -10.43
N ASP A 244 -0.28 7.78 -11.15
CA ASP A 244 -1.01 6.51 -11.29
C ASP A 244 -1.09 6.03 -12.76
N SER A 245 -0.62 6.81 -13.74
CA SER A 245 -0.77 6.50 -15.16
C SER A 245 0.28 7.17 -16.05
N GLY A 246 0.46 6.62 -17.25
CA GLY A 246 1.43 7.09 -18.24
C GLY A 246 2.76 6.34 -18.18
N ASP A 247 3.79 6.92 -18.82
CA ASP A 247 5.16 6.43 -18.72
C ASP A 247 5.78 6.94 -17.41
N LEU A 248 5.64 6.14 -16.36
CA LEU A 248 6.01 6.50 -14.99
C LEU A 248 7.52 6.78 -14.86
N ALA A 249 8.37 6.00 -15.54
CA ALA A 249 9.81 6.20 -15.51
C ALA A 249 10.20 7.52 -16.15
N GLN A 250 9.68 7.81 -17.35
CA GLN A 250 9.96 9.05 -18.04
C GLN A 250 9.37 10.27 -17.33
N GLN A 251 8.12 10.17 -16.86
CA GLN A 251 7.47 11.25 -16.13
C GLN A 251 8.19 11.56 -14.81
N SER A 252 8.71 10.56 -14.08
CA SER A 252 9.50 10.82 -12.87
C SER A 252 10.73 11.69 -13.16
N LYS A 253 11.44 11.42 -14.26
CA LYS A 253 12.60 12.19 -14.71
C LYS A 253 12.22 13.62 -15.10
N GLU A 254 11.07 13.81 -15.77
CA GLU A 254 10.56 15.12 -16.12
C GLU A 254 10.14 15.94 -14.90
N ILE A 255 9.45 15.32 -13.94
CA ILE A 255 9.05 15.96 -12.68
C ILE A 255 10.27 16.39 -11.89
N ARG A 256 11.29 15.53 -11.73
CA ARG A 256 12.52 15.88 -11.03
C ARG A 256 13.24 17.07 -11.67
N LYS A 257 13.29 17.15 -13.01
CA LYS A 257 13.85 18.31 -13.73
C LYS A 257 13.11 19.59 -13.38
N VAL A 258 11.77 19.55 -13.35
CA VAL A 258 10.94 20.70 -12.95
C VAL A 258 11.19 21.07 -11.49
N PHE A 259 11.28 20.10 -10.59
CA PHE A 259 11.58 20.36 -9.18
C PHE A 259 12.95 21.02 -8.98
N ARG A 260 13.99 20.54 -9.66
CA ARG A 260 15.32 21.18 -9.67
C ARG A 260 15.24 22.61 -10.22
N ALA A 261 14.51 22.84 -11.30
CA ALA A 261 14.33 24.17 -11.90
C ALA A 261 13.58 25.14 -10.96
N CYS A 262 12.49 24.70 -10.34
CA CYS A 262 11.75 25.49 -9.35
C CYS A 262 12.61 25.80 -8.13
N GLY A 263 13.31 24.79 -7.59
CA GLY A 263 14.21 24.96 -6.44
C GLY A 263 15.30 25.98 -6.70
N ALA A 264 15.94 25.93 -7.87
CA ALA A 264 16.95 26.91 -8.27
C ALA A 264 16.35 28.31 -8.52
N ARG A 265 15.24 28.40 -9.27
CA ARG A 265 14.62 29.68 -9.67
C ARG A 265 14.04 30.47 -8.52
N PHE A 266 13.44 29.77 -7.55
CA PHE A 266 12.74 30.36 -6.41
C PHE A 266 13.53 30.27 -5.10
N GLN A 267 14.77 29.74 -5.14
CA GLN A 267 15.66 29.59 -3.99
C GLN A 267 15.05 28.74 -2.86
N VAL A 268 14.47 27.60 -3.24
CA VAL A 268 13.85 26.63 -2.32
C VAL A 268 14.60 25.29 -2.44
N PRO A 269 15.71 25.08 -1.72
CA PRO A 269 16.59 23.93 -1.94
C PRO A 269 15.90 22.58 -1.76
N TRP A 270 15.01 22.44 -0.77
CA TRP A 270 14.33 21.17 -0.49
C TRP A 270 13.37 20.74 -1.61
N PHE A 271 13.03 21.64 -2.53
CA PHE A 271 12.09 21.35 -3.62
C PHE A 271 12.60 20.23 -4.54
N GLU A 272 13.92 20.14 -4.76
CA GLU A 272 14.50 19.07 -5.58
C GLU A 272 14.42 17.68 -4.93
N THR A 273 14.21 17.62 -3.62
CA THR A 273 14.15 16.39 -2.81
C THR A 273 12.73 15.90 -2.53
N ILE A 274 11.72 16.56 -3.08
CA ILE A 274 10.31 16.16 -2.94
C ILE A 274 10.13 14.73 -3.47
N SER A 275 9.49 13.88 -2.67
CA SER A 275 9.36 12.45 -2.99
C SER A 275 8.41 12.22 -4.17
N ILE A 276 8.80 11.37 -5.12
CA ILE A 276 7.97 10.94 -6.24
C ILE A 276 7.48 9.52 -5.98
N ALA A 277 6.19 9.38 -5.71
CA ALA A 277 5.50 8.11 -5.57
C ALA A 277 4.82 7.72 -6.88
N ILE A 278 4.80 6.42 -7.18
CA ILE A 278 4.02 5.86 -8.28
C ILE A 278 3.08 4.78 -7.78
N SER A 279 1.97 4.59 -8.48
CA SER A 279 1.04 3.49 -8.28
C SER A 279 0.45 3.04 -9.62
N ASN A 280 -0.44 2.04 -9.54
CA ASN A 280 -1.18 1.40 -10.63
C ASN A 280 -0.49 0.22 -11.32
N ASN A 281 -1.11 -0.94 -11.17
CA ASN A 281 -0.76 -2.19 -11.84
C ASN A 281 0.74 -2.54 -11.90
N ILE A 282 1.50 -2.12 -10.88
CA ILE A 282 2.94 -2.38 -10.82
C ILE A 282 3.18 -3.87 -10.63
N SER A 283 3.95 -4.44 -11.53
CA SER A 283 4.35 -5.86 -11.52
C SER A 283 5.86 -5.98 -11.32
N GLU A 284 6.35 -7.22 -11.15
CA GLU A 284 7.80 -7.50 -11.15
C GLU A 284 8.47 -7.01 -12.43
N GLN A 285 7.83 -7.22 -13.59
CA GLN A 285 8.33 -6.75 -14.89
C GLN A 285 8.44 -5.22 -14.93
N SER A 286 7.46 -4.51 -14.38
CA SER A 286 7.49 -3.05 -14.31
C SER A 286 8.71 -2.54 -13.55
N LEU A 287 9.09 -3.21 -12.44
CA LEU A 287 10.29 -2.85 -11.67
C LEU A 287 11.58 -3.09 -12.47
N GLU A 288 11.66 -4.19 -13.22
CA GLU A 288 12.80 -4.49 -14.09
C GLU A 288 12.95 -3.44 -15.20
N GLU A 289 11.83 -2.99 -15.78
CA GLU A 289 11.80 -1.91 -16.78
C GLU A 289 12.28 -0.58 -16.19
N PHE A 290 11.79 -0.21 -15.01
CA PHE A 290 12.23 1.01 -14.32
C PHE A 290 13.72 1.01 -13.99
N SER A 291 14.25 -0.15 -13.57
CA SER A 291 15.67 -0.33 -13.29
C SER A 291 16.51 -0.19 -14.56
N ARG A 292 16.06 -0.78 -15.68
CA ARG A 292 16.75 -0.74 -16.97
C ARG A 292 16.78 0.64 -17.60
N GLU A 293 15.68 1.39 -17.54
CA GLU A 293 15.56 2.71 -18.18
C GLU A 293 16.13 3.87 -17.34
N GLY A 294 16.38 3.60 -16.05
CA GLY A 294 16.67 4.61 -15.05
C GLY A 294 15.45 5.49 -14.75
N ASN A 295 15.24 5.84 -13.49
CA ASN A 295 14.09 6.63 -13.05
C ASN A 295 14.47 7.50 -11.84
N GLU A 296 13.55 8.38 -11.43
CA GLU A 296 13.70 9.27 -10.26
C GLU A 296 12.59 8.99 -9.23
N ILE A 297 12.12 7.74 -9.16
CA ILE A 297 11.02 7.29 -8.30
C ILE A 297 11.57 6.95 -6.90
N ASP A 298 10.95 7.51 -5.87
CA ASP A 298 11.34 7.31 -4.47
C ASP A 298 10.46 6.28 -3.75
N MET A 299 9.20 6.13 -4.20
CA MET A 299 8.22 5.24 -3.58
C MET A 299 7.33 4.54 -4.61
N ILE A 300 7.05 3.26 -4.37
CA ILE A 300 6.23 2.42 -5.25
C ILE A 300 5.09 1.80 -4.45
N GLY A 301 3.86 2.15 -4.84
CA GLY A 301 2.63 1.56 -4.34
C GLY A 301 2.23 0.34 -5.17
N VAL A 302 2.22 -0.84 -4.54
CA VAL A 302 1.84 -2.10 -5.20
C VAL A 302 0.53 -2.61 -4.62
N GLY A 303 -0.43 -2.89 -5.51
CA GLY A 303 -1.77 -3.36 -5.15
C GLY A 303 -2.02 -4.79 -5.56
N THR A 304 -2.78 -4.97 -6.65
CA THR A 304 -3.27 -6.27 -7.14
C THR A 304 -2.16 -7.32 -7.26
N HIS A 305 -1.06 -7.02 -7.97
CA HIS A 305 0.03 -7.97 -8.20
C HIS A 305 0.71 -8.48 -6.92
N LEU A 306 0.62 -7.72 -5.83
CA LEU A 306 1.16 -8.12 -4.53
C LEU A 306 0.20 -9.06 -3.80
N VAL A 307 -1.08 -8.66 -3.68
CA VAL A 307 -2.05 -9.34 -2.81
C VAL A 307 -2.73 -10.54 -3.48
N THR A 308 -2.82 -10.57 -4.80
CA THR A 308 -3.46 -11.67 -5.55
C THR A 308 -2.46 -12.67 -6.11
N CYS A 309 -1.16 -12.34 -6.13
CA CYS A 309 -0.08 -13.20 -6.62
C CYS A 309 -0.41 -13.86 -7.98
N PRO A 310 -0.69 -13.08 -9.04
CA PRO A 310 -1.37 -13.59 -10.24
C PRO A 310 -0.62 -14.68 -11.00
N LEU A 311 0.72 -14.72 -10.91
CA LEU A 311 1.53 -15.77 -11.53
C LEU A 311 1.39 -17.13 -10.82
N GLN A 312 1.11 -17.11 -9.53
CA GLN A 312 0.92 -18.29 -8.71
C GLN A 312 0.04 -17.94 -7.50
N PRO A 313 -1.31 -17.96 -7.62
CA PRO A 313 -2.22 -17.45 -6.60
C PRO A 313 -2.40 -18.40 -5.40
N SER A 314 -1.68 -19.52 -5.37
CA SER A 314 -1.72 -20.48 -4.28
C SER A 314 -0.35 -21.13 -4.06
N LEU A 315 -0.12 -21.58 -2.83
CA LEU A 315 1.02 -22.41 -2.49
C LEU A 315 0.55 -23.86 -2.35
N GLY A 316 1.25 -24.79 -3.00
CA GLY A 316 0.96 -26.23 -2.94
C GLY A 316 1.36 -26.89 -1.61
N CYS A 317 0.93 -26.31 -0.48
CA CYS A 317 1.15 -26.89 0.83
C CYS A 317 0.38 -28.20 0.96
N VAL A 318 1.04 -29.21 1.56
CA VAL A 318 0.43 -30.50 1.84
C VAL A 318 0.52 -30.77 3.33
N TYR A 319 -0.55 -31.33 3.88
CA TYR A 319 -0.58 -31.85 5.23
C TYR A 319 -0.56 -33.38 5.15
N LYS A 320 0.39 -34.02 5.81
CA LYS A 320 0.58 -35.48 5.76
C LYS A 320 0.78 -36.04 7.15
N VAL A 321 0.14 -37.17 7.43
CA VAL A 321 0.44 -37.98 8.60
C VAL A 321 1.79 -38.65 8.38
N VAL A 322 2.73 -38.42 9.29
CA VAL A 322 4.09 -38.99 9.22
C VAL A 322 4.34 -40.06 10.28
N THR A 323 3.57 -40.04 11.36
CA THR A 323 3.64 -41.01 12.45
C THR A 323 2.25 -41.23 13.05
N ALA A 324 1.89 -42.48 13.31
CA ALA A 324 0.69 -42.87 14.05
C ALA A 324 1.09 -43.86 15.15
N ALA A 325 0.62 -43.66 16.39
CA ALA A 325 0.98 -44.48 17.54
C ALA A 325 2.52 -44.67 17.71
N ALA A 326 3.29 -43.61 17.46
CA ALA A 326 4.76 -43.61 17.45
C ALA A 326 5.43 -44.53 16.41
N LEU A 327 4.66 -45.07 15.46
CA LEU A 327 5.17 -45.81 14.31
C LEU A 327 5.16 -44.92 13.06
N PRO A 328 6.18 -45.03 12.18
CA PRO A 328 6.19 -44.32 10.91
C PRO A 328 5.08 -44.84 9.99
N CYS A 329 4.51 -43.93 9.18
CA CYS A 329 3.52 -44.23 8.15
C CYS A 329 4.16 -44.28 6.76
#